data_AF-A0A5E3WYK0-F1
#
_entry.id   AF-A0A5E3WYK0-F1
#
_cell.length_a   1.000
_cell.length_b   1.000
_cell.length_c   1.000
_cell.angle_alpha   90.00
_cell.angle_beta   90.00
_cell.angle_gamma   90.00
#
_symmetry.space_group_name_H-M   'P 1'
#
loop_
_entity.id
_entity.type
_entity.pdbx_description
1 polymer ?
#
loop_
_entity_poly.entity_id
_entity_poly.type
_entity_poly.pdbx_seq_one_letter_code
_entity_poly.pdbx_strand_id
1 'polypeptide(L)'
;MSASSSSVLPSKRFGSIYASLPPDAQRALLEKHLLPLLDKTPDTSVLDAAKALQTRLLGLPPLRLSERTLLTTRLIHALERQPTHAPHLDELTDTLSLWCTDIFSVVFSYKVQFAEAHECMMVVARAVGEAGEACMGVGGCHCTTDRMPFDVVFEERRSGRRVRDVQVGGMEGFEVKVLRWLWRELCVGALSASADEEEGGMGKEKAEEFVRGVLEDVEDMMGWRGVVGVLYGGKTRWDRSDEFDEDEVEFDDESVSSSASQSQKDPDEVDNDEEEDEEEIVSDDGADGWEDEPRRRSNPLHAPHWPPHYTPHASALHALTTTHLAKSFSRAPCAELYTALTHLSPPTAHTLLQSLPSTALSSPDALAPCLTILLREPAPNAPKIWDLLEKGRHLLRPRDSAVLQRVASTLGTVAGEKGRAGALVLRELIQSARSIHGALLGVFPRLDEPRVRRDLARVLRIERGEINRAQAGEGEG
;
A
#
# COMPACT_ATOMS: atom_id res chain seq x y z
N MET A 1 -5.16 -36.39 39.16
CA MET A 1 -4.43 -35.34 38.42
C MET A 1 -3.36 -36.05 37.59
N SER A 2 -3.69 -36.43 36.36
CA SER A 2 -2.77 -37.11 35.47
C SER A 2 -2.14 -36.07 34.55
N ALA A 3 -0.85 -35.80 34.74
CA ALA A 3 -0.06 -34.98 33.85
C ALA A 3 0.19 -35.76 32.55
N SER A 4 -0.54 -35.40 31.49
CA SER A 4 -0.26 -35.88 30.14
C SER A 4 1.02 -35.20 29.63
N SER A 5 2.16 -35.86 29.81
CA SER A 5 3.40 -35.47 29.15
C SER A 5 3.25 -35.73 27.64
N SER A 6 2.94 -34.70 26.85
CA SER A 6 2.99 -34.81 25.39
C SER A 6 4.44 -35.10 24.99
N SER A 7 4.71 -36.32 24.52
CA SER A 7 6.01 -36.70 24.00
C SER A 7 6.27 -35.95 22.70
N VAL A 8 7.05 -34.87 22.78
CA VAL A 8 7.53 -34.15 21.59
C VAL A 8 8.35 -35.14 20.75
N LEU A 9 7.93 -35.36 19.50
CA LEU A 9 8.62 -36.26 18.57
C LEU A 9 10.12 -35.90 18.50
N PRO A 10 11.03 -36.88 18.50
CA PRO A 10 12.48 -36.64 18.43
C PRO A 10 12.89 -35.74 17.26
N SER A 11 12.18 -35.80 16.13
CA SER A 11 12.39 -34.95 14.95
C SER A 11 12.15 -33.46 15.24
N LYS A 12 11.09 -33.12 15.98
CA LYS A 12 10.80 -31.72 16.37
C LYS A 12 11.89 -31.15 17.29
N ARG A 13 12.37 -31.97 18.23
CA ARG A 13 13.50 -31.58 19.10
C ARG A 13 14.79 -31.41 18.30
N PHE A 14 15.09 -32.34 17.39
CA PHE A 14 16.26 -32.25 16.52
C PHE A 14 16.21 -30.98 15.65
N GLY A 15 15.08 -30.69 15.01
CA GLY A 15 14.91 -29.50 14.18
C GLY A 15 15.13 -28.19 14.95
N SER A 16 14.61 -28.11 16.18
CA SER A 16 14.85 -26.94 17.04
C SER A 16 16.32 -26.77 17.43
N ILE A 17 17.02 -27.87 17.72
CA ILE A 17 18.46 -27.84 18.02
C ILE A 17 19.22 -27.42 16.77
N TYR A 18 18.94 -28.06 15.62
CA TYR A 18 19.58 -27.77 14.34
C TYR A 18 19.44 -26.28 13.97
N ALA A 19 18.23 -25.73 14.06
CA ALA A 19 17.97 -24.32 13.76
C ALA A 19 18.66 -23.34 14.72
N SER A 20 18.96 -23.76 15.96
CA SER A 20 19.71 -22.92 16.91
C SER A 20 21.22 -22.93 16.72
N LEU A 21 21.76 -23.85 15.91
CA LEU A 21 23.19 -23.93 15.65
C LEU A 21 23.63 -22.85 14.65
N PRO A 22 24.85 -22.28 14.79
CA PRO A 22 25.45 -21.46 13.75
C PRO A 22 25.59 -22.22 12.42
N PRO A 23 25.64 -21.54 11.25
CA PRO A 23 25.71 -22.18 9.94
C PRO A 23 26.86 -23.20 9.80
N ASP A 24 28.03 -22.88 10.34
CA ASP A 24 29.19 -23.79 10.32
C ASP A 24 28.94 -25.07 11.13
N ALA A 25 28.25 -24.95 12.27
CA ALA A 25 27.89 -26.09 13.11
C ALA A 25 26.74 -26.91 12.50
N GLN A 26 25.78 -26.27 11.81
CA GLN A 26 24.74 -26.95 11.03
C GLN A 26 25.36 -27.79 9.91
N ARG A 27 26.29 -27.21 9.15
CA ARG A 27 27.04 -27.91 8.09
C ARG A 27 27.86 -29.06 8.67
N ALA A 28 28.61 -28.82 9.75
CA ALA A 28 29.39 -29.87 10.41
C ALA A 28 28.51 -31.01 10.93
N LEU A 29 27.35 -30.70 11.52
CA LEU A 29 26.39 -31.70 11.99
C LEU A 29 25.84 -32.53 10.81
N LEU A 30 25.49 -31.86 9.72
CA LEU A 30 25.01 -32.52 8.50
C LEU A 30 26.08 -33.45 7.91
N GLU A 31 27.27 -32.91 7.65
CA GLU A 31 28.36 -33.65 6.99
C GLU A 31 28.93 -34.79 7.84
N LYS A 32 29.14 -34.57 9.14
CA LYS A 32 29.81 -35.56 10.02
C LYS A 32 28.87 -36.56 10.65
N HIS A 33 27.58 -36.23 10.81
CA HIS A 33 26.64 -37.07 11.54
C HIS A 33 25.43 -37.49 10.71
N LEU A 34 24.84 -36.63 9.88
CA LEU A 34 23.63 -37.00 9.11
C LEU A 34 23.96 -37.74 7.81
N LEU A 35 24.92 -37.26 7.00
CA LEU A 35 25.31 -37.92 5.75
C LEU A 35 25.80 -39.38 5.96
N PRO A 36 26.65 -39.68 6.97
CA PRO A 36 27.07 -41.06 7.21
C PRO A 36 25.94 -41.98 7.71
N LEU A 37 24.83 -41.43 8.22
CA LEU A 37 23.64 -42.21 8.55
C LEU A 37 22.83 -42.49 7.29
N LEU A 38 22.74 -41.52 6.37
CA LEU A 38 22.13 -41.68 5.05
C LEU A 38 22.82 -42.77 4.23
N ASP A 39 24.16 -42.84 4.26
CA ASP A 39 24.94 -43.89 3.55
C ASP A 39 24.64 -45.30 4.07
N LYS A 40 24.14 -45.44 5.30
CA LYS A 40 23.82 -46.74 5.94
C LYS A 40 22.37 -47.16 5.73
N THR A 41 21.50 -46.25 5.29
CA THR A 41 20.11 -46.55 4.97
C THR A 41 19.97 -47.00 3.52
N PRO A 42 19.37 -48.17 3.25
CA PRO A 42 19.13 -48.63 1.88
C PRO A 42 17.96 -47.91 1.18
N ASP A 43 17.27 -47.01 1.88
CA ASP A 43 16.09 -46.30 1.38
C ASP A 43 16.50 -45.09 0.51
N THR A 44 16.04 -45.05 -0.74
CA THR A 44 16.31 -43.94 -1.67
C THR A 44 15.31 -42.80 -1.50
N SER A 45 14.27 -42.94 -0.68
CA SER A 45 13.21 -41.95 -0.51
C SER A 45 13.75 -40.54 -0.19
N VAL A 46 14.81 -40.44 0.62
CA VAL A 46 15.44 -39.15 0.96
C VAL A 46 16.18 -38.55 -0.24
N LEU A 47 16.83 -39.38 -1.06
CA LEU A 47 17.48 -38.92 -2.29
C LEU A 47 16.45 -38.49 -3.34
N ASP A 48 15.35 -39.22 -3.44
CA ASP A 48 14.25 -38.89 -4.36
C ASP A 48 13.55 -37.59 -3.92
N ALA A 49 13.32 -37.40 -2.62
CA ALA A 49 12.83 -36.13 -2.06
C ALA A 49 13.83 -34.98 -2.28
N ALA A 50 15.13 -35.21 -2.08
CA ALA A 50 16.16 -34.20 -2.33
C ALA A 50 16.24 -33.83 -3.82
N LYS A 51 16.14 -34.81 -4.74
CA LYS A 51 16.07 -34.58 -6.19
C LYS A 51 14.80 -33.83 -6.57
N ALA A 52 13.66 -34.16 -5.98
CA ALA A 52 12.40 -33.44 -6.20
C ALA A 52 12.52 -31.97 -5.76
N LEU A 53 13.11 -31.71 -4.59
CA LEU A 53 13.40 -30.36 -4.11
C LEU A 53 14.40 -29.63 -5.01
N GLN A 54 15.48 -30.28 -5.44
CA GLN A 54 16.46 -29.71 -6.36
C GLN A 54 15.82 -29.33 -7.70
N THR A 55 14.99 -30.23 -8.26
CA THR A 55 14.27 -29.99 -9.52
C THR A 55 13.27 -28.85 -9.36
N ARG A 56 12.57 -28.80 -8.22
CA ARG A 56 11.65 -27.72 -7.86
C ARG A 56 12.35 -26.37 -7.76
N LEU A 57 13.55 -26.32 -7.19
CA LEU A 57 14.30 -25.07 -7.01
C LEU A 57 15.27 -24.77 -8.16
N LEU A 58 15.27 -25.57 -9.22
CA LEU A 58 16.06 -25.33 -10.40
C LEU A 58 15.62 -24.00 -11.06
N GLY A 59 16.59 -23.12 -11.29
CA GLY A 59 16.33 -21.79 -11.87
C GLY A 59 15.85 -20.72 -10.89
N LEU A 60 15.84 -20.98 -9.58
CA LEU A 60 15.57 -19.97 -8.55
C LEU A 60 16.52 -18.77 -8.75
N PRO A 61 15.99 -17.56 -9.05
CA PRO A 61 16.85 -16.40 -9.26
C PRO A 61 17.49 -15.98 -7.93
N PRO A 62 18.79 -15.64 -7.93
CA PRO A 62 19.44 -15.16 -6.73
C PRO A 62 19.06 -13.69 -6.48
N LEU A 63 18.45 -13.39 -5.33
CA LEU A 63 18.01 -12.03 -4.99
C LEU A 63 19.17 -11.04 -4.80
N ARG A 64 20.33 -11.54 -4.34
CA ARG A 64 21.59 -10.79 -4.21
C ARG A 64 21.43 -9.44 -3.50
N LEU A 65 20.76 -9.45 -2.35
CA LEU A 65 20.41 -8.25 -1.58
C LEU A 65 21.58 -7.25 -1.47
N SER A 66 22.76 -7.70 -1.04
CA SER A 66 23.92 -6.82 -0.84
C SER A 66 24.48 -6.22 -2.14
N GLU A 67 24.59 -7.01 -3.22
CA GLU A 67 25.10 -6.53 -4.50
C GLU A 67 24.14 -5.53 -5.15
N ARG A 68 22.84 -5.84 -5.13
CA ARG A 68 21.80 -4.99 -5.69
C ARG A 68 21.64 -3.70 -4.90
N THR A 69 21.75 -3.75 -3.56
CA THR A 69 21.77 -2.55 -2.70
C THR A 69 22.94 -1.63 -3.06
N LEU A 70 24.15 -2.18 -3.19
CA LEU A 70 25.33 -1.39 -3.56
C LEU A 70 25.16 -0.73 -4.93
N LEU A 71 24.59 -1.46 -5.90
CA LEU A 71 24.33 -0.95 -7.24
C LEU A 71 23.31 0.19 -7.23
N THR A 72 22.16 0.02 -6.58
CA THR A 72 21.12 1.07 -6.53
C THR A 72 21.61 2.31 -5.80
N THR A 73 22.30 2.16 -4.66
CA THR A 73 22.92 3.30 -3.94
C THR A 73 23.94 4.03 -4.82
N ARG A 74 24.75 3.31 -5.60
CA ARG A 74 25.70 3.94 -6.55
C ARG A 74 24.96 4.75 -7.62
N LEU A 75 23.87 4.24 -8.17
CA LEU A 75 23.06 4.93 -9.18
C LEU A 75 22.39 6.17 -8.61
N ILE A 76 21.83 6.08 -7.40
CA ILE A 76 21.24 7.23 -6.69
C ILE A 76 22.28 8.33 -6.48
N HIS A 77 23.48 8.00 -5.98
CA HIS A 77 24.56 8.98 -5.85
C HIS A 77 25.02 9.59 -7.19
N ALA A 78 24.89 8.85 -8.30
CA ALA A 78 25.16 9.40 -9.62
C ALA A 78 24.05 10.39 -10.05
N LEU A 79 22.78 10.09 -9.73
CA LEU A 79 21.64 10.98 -9.94
C LEU A 79 21.71 12.25 -9.10
N GLU A 80 22.12 12.17 -7.83
CA GLU A 80 22.32 13.36 -6.99
C GLU A 80 23.32 14.35 -7.60
N ARG A 81 24.34 13.84 -8.30
CA ARG A 81 25.33 14.66 -9.01
C ARG A 81 24.81 15.17 -10.35
N GLN A 82 23.96 14.40 -11.01
CA GLN A 82 23.45 14.66 -12.36
C GLN A 82 21.97 14.21 -12.48
N PRO A 83 21.03 15.01 -11.94
CA PRO A 83 19.64 14.57 -11.74
C PRO A 83 18.85 14.37 -13.04
N THR A 84 19.35 14.89 -14.16
CA THR A 84 18.72 14.79 -15.48
C THR A 84 19.49 13.87 -16.42
N HIS A 85 20.44 13.07 -15.92
CA HIS A 85 21.23 12.18 -16.76
C HIS A 85 20.45 10.90 -17.07
N ALA A 86 19.78 10.88 -18.23
CA ALA A 86 18.92 9.78 -18.68
C ALA A 86 19.56 8.37 -18.54
N PRO A 87 20.85 8.14 -18.88
CA PRO A 87 21.43 6.81 -18.73
C PRO A 87 21.43 6.25 -17.30
N HIS A 88 21.56 7.10 -16.27
CA HIS A 88 21.51 6.63 -14.87
C HIS A 88 20.09 6.31 -14.43
N LEU A 89 19.12 7.06 -14.98
CA LEU A 89 17.69 6.85 -14.77
C LEU A 89 17.27 5.53 -15.41
N ASP A 90 17.65 5.30 -16.67
CA ASP A 90 17.36 4.07 -17.42
C ASP A 90 18.01 2.84 -16.75
N GLU A 91 19.28 2.93 -16.33
CA GLU A 91 19.95 1.82 -15.62
C GLU A 91 19.27 1.53 -14.27
N LEU A 92 18.76 2.55 -13.58
CA LEU A 92 18.01 2.38 -12.34
C LEU A 92 16.66 1.72 -12.60
N THR A 93 15.86 2.19 -13.56
CA THR A 93 14.55 1.60 -13.88
C THR A 93 14.69 0.14 -14.29
N ASP A 94 15.67 -0.20 -15.12
CA ASP A 94 15.93 -1.57 -15.56
C ASP A 94 16.36 -2.45 -14.37
N THR A 95 17.23 -1.92 -13.51
CA THR A 95 17.70 -2.63 -12.32
C THR A 95 16.56 -2.93 -11.36
N LEU A 96 15.69 -1.95 -11.08
CA LEU A 96 14.56 -2.13 -10.17
C LEU A 96 13.50 -3.07 -10.76
N SER A 97 13.19 -2.92 -12.05
CA SER A 97 12.20 -3.76 -12.75
C SER A 97 12.63 -5.23 -12.77
N LEU A 98 13.88 -5.51 -13.17
CA LEU A 98 14.43 -6.86 -13.15
C LEU A 98 14.45 -7.45 -11.74
N TRP A 99 14.81 -6.65 -10.74
CA TRP A 99 14.83 -7.12 -9.36
C TRP A 99 13.43 -7.45 -8.84
N CYS A 100 12.42 -6.66 -9.19
CA CYS A 100 11.01 -6.98 -8.90
C CYS A 100 10.57 -8.28 -9.57
N THR A 101 10.96 -8.56 -10.82
CA THR A 101 10.67 -9.82 -11.50
C THR A 101 11.35 -11.03 -10.83
N ASP A 102 12.60 -10.86 -10.37
CA ASP A 102 13.32 -11.88 -9.59
C ASP A 102 12.59 -12.15 -8.26
N ILE A 103 12.23 -11.11 -7.51
CA ILE A 103 11.47 -11.20 -6.25
C ILE A 103 10.13 -11.91 -6.47
N PHE A 104 9.38 -11.53 -7.50
CA PHE A 104 8.12 -12.17 -7.86
C PHE A 104 8.30 -13.67 -8.12
N SER A 105 9.31 -14.04 -8.89
CA SER A 105 9.61 -15.45 -9.17
C SER A 105 9.86 -16.22 -7.87
N VAL A 106 10.65 -15.67 -6.95
CA VAL A 106 10.95 -16.28 -5.64
C VAL A 106 9.68 -16.51 -4.81
N VAL A 107 8.80 -15.51 -4.70
CA VAL A 107 7.62 -15.58 -3.81
C VAL A 107 6.43 -16.32 -4.43
N PHE A 108 6.22 -16.17 -5.74
CA PHE A 108 5.05 -16.72 -6.43
C PHE A 108 5.34 -18.10 -7.04
N SER A 109 6.43 -18.23 -7.81
CA SER A 109 6.74 -19.46 -8.54
C SER A 109 7.42 -20.51 -7.66
N TYR A 110 8.38 -20.07 -6.84
CA TYR A 110 9.16 -20.99 -5.99
C TYR A 110 8.63 -21.08 -4.55
N LYS A 111 7.91 -20.06 -4.08
CA LYS A 111 7.34 -19.97 -2.72
C LYS A 111 8.37 -20.17 -1.61
N VAL A 112 9.55 -19.56 -1.76
CA VAL A 112 10.65 -19.64 -0.78
C VAL A 112 11.19 -18.26 -0.41
N GLN A 113 12.07 -18.19 0.59
CA GLN A 113 12.83 -16.98 0.94
C GLN A 113 11.99 -15.70 1.16
N PHE A 114 10.75 -15.83 1.68
CA PHE A 114 9.84 -14.69 1.86
C PHE A 114 10.45 -13.53 2.67
N ALA A 115 11.27 -13.82 3.70
CA ALA A 115 11.94 -12.80 4.48
C ALA A 115 12.98 -12.00 3.67
N GLU A 116 13.85 -12.69 2.93
CA GLU A 116 14.85 -12.04 2.06
C GLU A 116 14.17 -11.26 0.92
N ALA A 117 13.10 -11.81 0.35
CA ALA A 117 12.27 -11.13 -0.64
C ALA A 117 11.68 -9.82 -0.08
N HIS A 118 11.16 -9.85 1.15
CA HIS A 118 10.65 -8.65 1.82
C HIS A 118 11.75 -7.61 2.06
N GLU A 119 12.92 -8.03 2.55
CA GLU A 119 14.08 -7.14 2.72
C GLU A 119 14.51 -6.48 1.40
N CYS A 120 14.52 -7.24 0.30
CA CYS A 120 14.80 -6.70 -1.03
C CYS A 120 13.76 -5.65 -1.44
N MET A 121 12.47 -5.92 -1.22
CA MET A 121 11.41 -4.94 -1.50
C MET A 121 11.57 -3.65 -0.69
N MET A 122 11.98 -3.74 0.57
CA MET A 122 12.25 -2.57 1.41
C MET A 122 13.44 -1.75 0.92
N VAL A 123 14.43 -2.38 0.27
CA VAL A 123 15.53 -1.67 -0.40
C VAL A 123 15.05 -1.02 -1.69
N VAL A 124 14.27 -1.74 -2.51
CA VAL A 124 13.69 -1.19 -3.75
C VAL A 124 12.85 0.04 -3.45
N ALA A 125 11.96 -0.02 -2.46
CA ALA A 125 11.10 1.10 -2.08
C ALA A 125 11.89 2.32 -1.59
N ARG A 126 12.94 2.11 -0.78
CA ARG A 126 13.86 3.19 -0.38
C ARG A 126 14.59 3.79 -1.57
N ALA A 127 15.08 2.96 -2.48
CA ALA A 127 15.78 3.41 -3.67
C ALA A 127 14.87 4.27 -4.57
N VAL A 128 13.59 3.92 -4.70
CA VAL A 128 12.58 4.71 -5.44
C VAL A 128 12.38 6.08 -4.78
N GLY A 129 12.21 6.13 -3.45
CA GLY A 129 12.07 7.38 -2.70
C GLY A 129 13.30 8.29 -2.81
N GLU A 130 14.49 7.74 -2.55
CA GLU A 130 15.76 8.46 -2.62
C GLU A 130 16.06 8.96 -4.05
N ALA A 131 15.76 8.15 -5.08
CA ALA A 131 15.91 8.58 -6.46
C ALA A 131 14.92 9.70 -6.83
N GLY A 132 13.69 9.65 -6.32
CA GLY A 132 12.72 10.74 -6.44
C GLY A 132 13.26 12.05 -5.86
N GLU A 133 13.84 11.99 -4.65
CA GLU A 133 14.46 13.15 -4.00
C GLU A 133 15.68 13.67 -4.76
N ALA A 134 16.58 12.78 -5.20
CA ALA A 134 17.77 13.14 -5.96
C ALA A 134 17.42 13.93 -7.23
N CYS A 135 16.34 13.54 -7.91
CA CYS A 135 15.89 14.20 -9.14
C CYS A 135 15.30 15.61 -8.92
N MET A 136 14.94 15.99 -7.69
CA MET A 136 14.37 17.33 -7.40
C MET A 136 15.43 18.45 -7.30
N GLY A 137 16.73 18.09 -7.25
CA GLY A 137 17.80 18.87 -6.61
C GLY A 137 18.24 20.24 -7.15
N VAL A 138 17.72 20.78 -8.27
CA VAL A 138 18.16 22.12 -8.76
C VAL A 138 17.04 23.02 -9.30
N GLY A 139 15.84 22.47 -9.54
CA GLY A 139 14.76 23.24 -10.19
C GLY A 139 13.35 22.95 -9.69
N GLY A 140 13.14 21.98 -8.79
CA GLY A 140 11.83 21.70 -8.18
C GLY A 140 10.71 21.24 -9.14
N CYS A 141 11.00 20.91 -10.40
CA CYS A 141 10.01 20.33 -11.33
C CYS A 141 9.96 18.81 -11.11
N HIS A 142 8.81 18.27 -10.73
CA HIS A 142 8.55 16.81 -10.66
C HIS A 142 8.48 16.14 -12.05
N CYS A 143 8.60 16.94 -13.10
CA CYS A 143 8.35 16.58 -14.49
C CYS A 143 9.19 15.40 -14.99
N THR A 144 10.42 15.22 -14.47
CA THR A 144 11.30 14.10 -14.81
C THR A 144 10.91 12.83 -14.06
N THR A 145 10.58 12.95 -12.76
CA THR A 145 10.21 11.82 -11.91
C THR A 145 8.82 11.30 -12.21
N ASP A 146 7.91 12.14 -12.67
CA ASP A 146 6.51 11.77 -12.94
C ASP A 146 6.37 11.05 -14.29
N ARG A 147 7.31 11.26 -15.21
CA ARG A 147 7.27 10.72 -16.58
C ARG A 147 8.24 9.59 -16.82
N MET A 148 8.97 9.15 -15.80
CA MET A 148 9.90 8.04 -15.92
C MET A 148 9.13 6.75 -16.25
N PRO A 149 9.33 6.13 -17.41
CA PRO A 149 8.62 4.91 -17.74
C PRO A 149 9.23 3.74 -16.97
N PHE A 150 8.38 3.00 -16.27
CA PHE A 150 8.68 1.66 -15.79
C PHE A 150 7.86 0.66 -16.59
N ASP A 151 8.52 -0.38 -17.08
CA ASP A 151 7.90 -1.51 -17.75
C ASP A 151 8.32 -2.78 -17.01
N VAL A 152 7.41 -3.34 -16.20
CA VAL A 152 7.69 -4.50 -15.36
C VAL A 152 6.84 -5.67 -15.80
N VAL A 153 7.49 -6.64 -16.43
CA VAL A 153 6.85 -7.88 -16.86
C VAL A 153 7.10 -8.97 -15.81
N PHE A 154 6.00 -9.46 -15.23
CA PHE A 154 5.99 -10.57 -14.29
C PHE A 154 5.61 -11.85 -15.01
N GLU A 155 6.54 -12.80 -15.07
CA GLU A 155 6.35 -14.07 -15.75
C GLU A 155 6.56 -15.24 -14.79
N GLU A 156 5.80 -16.30 -14.99
CA GLU A 156 5.99 -17.55 -14.28
C GLU A 156 7.21 -18.26 -14.85
N ARG A 157 8.30 -18.32 -14.08
CA ARG A 157 9.63 -18.70 -14.59
C ARG A 157 9.69 -20.08 -15.24
N ARG A 158 8.84 -21.02 -14.81
CA ARG A 158 8.84 -22.39 -15.33
C ARG A 158 8.08 -22.55 -16.64
N SER A 159 6.96 -21.85 -16.78
CA SER A 159 6.10 -21.92 -17.97
C SER A 159 6.44 -20.84 -19.00
N GLY A 160 7.12 -19.77 -18.58
CA GLY A 160 7.27 -18.55 -19.39
C GLY A 160 5.97 -17.76 -19.54
N ARG A 161 4.90 -18.17 -18.85
CA ARG A 161 3.59 -17.52 -18.97
C ARG A 161 3.63 -16.15 -18.34
N ARG A 162 3.23 -15.13 -19.08
CA ARG A 162 3.05 -13.78 -18.55
C ARG A 162 1.90 -13.77 -17.54
N VAL A 163 2.20 -13.35 -16.31
CA VAL A 163 1.23 -13.26 -15.20
C VAL A 163 0.66 -11.85 -15.11
N ARG A 164 1.53 -10.85 -15.20
CA ARG A 164 1.13 -9.44 -15.18
C ARG A 164 2.15 -8.59 -15.93
N ASP A 165 1.63 -7.63 -16.68
CA ASP A 165 2.40 -6.56 -17.29
C ASP A 165 2.02 -5.25 -16.59
N VAL A 166 3.00 -4.47 -16.15
CA VAL A 166 2.76 -3.23 -15.40
C VAL A 166 3.59 -2.11 -16.01
N GLN A 167 2.90 -1.26 -16.77
CA GLN A 167 3.46 -0.02 -17.29
C GLN A 167 3.03 1.14 -16.40
N VAL A 168 4.01 1.83 -15.82
CA VAL A 168 3.75 2.99 -14.96
C VAL A 168 4.64 4.16 -15.25
N GLY A 169 4.02 5.34 -15.22
CA GLY A 169 4.72 6.61 -15.18
C GLY A 169 5.14 6.94 -13.75
N GLY A 170 6.44 7.13 -13.59
CA GLY A 170 7.07 7.75 -12.45
C GLY A 170 7.28 6.88 -11.22
N MET A 171 8.08 7.42 -10.31
CA MET A 171 8.48 6.75 -9.06
C MET A 171 7.28 6.44 -8.15
N GLU A 172 6.33 7.38 -8.05
CA GLU A 172 5.10 7.19 -7.29
C GLU A 172 4.24 6.07 -7.92
N GLY A 173 4.11 6.06 -9.26
CA GLY A 173 3.41 4.99 -9.98
C GLY A 173 4.03 3.62 -9.73
N PHE A 174 5.36 3.54 -9.71
CA PHE A 174 6.09 2.31 -9.39
C PHE A 174 5.83 1.84 -7.95
N GLU A 175 5.94 2.74 -6.96
CA GLU A 175 5.64 2.40 -5.56
C GLU A 175 4.18 1.92 -5.41
N VAL A 176 3.22 2.66 -5.98
CA VAL A 176 1.80 2.39 -5.83
C VAL A 176 1.37 1.13 -6.56
N LYS A 177 1.71 0.95 -7.84
CA LYS A 177 1.17 -0.13 -8.66
C LYS A 177 2.06 -1.38 -8.64
N VAL A 178 3.40 -1.25 -8.62
CA VAL A 178 4.32 -2.40 -8.66
C VAL A 178 4.58 -2.95 -7.26
N LEU A 179 5.07 -2.13 -6.33
CA LEU A 179 5.50 -2.64 -5.02
C LEU A 179 4.34 -3.14 -4.17
N ARG A 180 3.24 -2.39 -4.10
CA ARG A 180 2.05 -2.83 -3.34
C ARG A 180 1.45 -4.10 -3.91
N TRP A 181 1.48 -4.29 -5.23
CA TRP A 181 1.09 -5.55 -5.84
C TRP A 181 2.02 -6.69 -5.42
N LEU A 182 3.33 -6.49 -5.51
CA LEU A 182 4.30 -7.52 -5.17
C LEU A 182 4.27 -7.91 -3.67
N TRP A 183 4.01 -6.96 -2.77
CA TRP A 183 3.82 -7.24 -1.34
C TRP A 183 2.57 -8.09 -1.11
N ARG A 184 1.51 -7.89 -1.91
CA ARG A 184 0.32 -8.74 -1.86
C ARG A 184 0.67 -10.18 -2.22
N GLU A 185 1.39 -10.36 -3.33
CA GLU A 185 1.84 -11.67 -3.79
C GLU A 185 2.74 -12.35 -2.75
N LEU A 186 3.64 -11.59 -2.11
CA LEU A 186 4.50 -12.06 -1.02
C LEU A 186 3.69 -12.51 0.20
N CYS A 187 2.73 -11.70 0.68
CA CYS A 187 1.93 -12.04 1.86
C CYS A 187 1.04 -13.25 1.59
N VAL A 188 0.36 -13.30 0.45
CA VAL A 188 -0.51 -14.43 0.10
C VAL A 188 0.31 -15.68 -0.20
N GLY A 189 1.47 -15.55 -0.85
CA GLY A 189 2.42 -16.64 -1.07
C GLY A 189 2.92 -17.25 0.23
N ALA A 190 3.30 -16.41 1.21
CA ALA A 190 3.73 -16.88 2.55
C ALA A 190 2.60 -17.60 3.30
N LEU A 191 1.37 -17.08 3.24
CA LEU A 191 0.20 -17.72 3.85
C LEU A 191 -0.16 -19.03 3.15
N SER A 192 -0.04 -19.10 1.82
CA SER A 192 -0.28 -20.32 1.03
C SER A 192 0.74 -21.40 1.36
N ALA A 193 2.04 -21.06 1.34
CA ALA A 193 3.11 -21.99 1.66
C ALA A 193 3.03 -22.54 3.11
N SER A 194 2.31 -21.84 4.00
CA SER A 194 2.10 -22.29 5.37
C SER A 194 1.03 -23.37 5.55
N ALA A 195 0.14 -23.53 4.58
CA ALA A 195 -0.91 -24.55 4.61
C ALA A 195 -0.43 -25.92 4.12
N ASP A 196 0.67 -25.94 3.36
CA ASP A 196 1.31 -27.16 2.88
C ASP A 196 2.22 -27.73 4.00
N GLU A 197 1.61 -28.29 5.05
CA GLU A 197 2.29 -28.77 6.26
C GLU A 197 3.32 -29.90 6.00
N GLU A 198 3.23 -30.58 4.86
CA GLU A 198 4.05 -31.77 4.55
C GLU A 198 5.50 -31.45 4.14
N GLU A 199 5.82 -30.20 3.73
CA GLU A 199 7.11 -29.88 3.10
C GLU A 199 8.01 -28.91 3.87
N GLY A 200 7.91 -28.86 5.20
CA GLY A 200 8.80 -28.02 6.01
C GLY A 200 8.60 -26.52 5.79
N GLY A 201 7.39 -26.13 5.35
CA GLY A 201 6.99 -24.74 5.16
C GLY A 201 6.96 -23.93 6.46
N MET A 202 6.86 -22.60 6.32
CA MET A 202 6.68 -21.70 7.44
C MET A 202 5.33 -22.00 8.09
N GLY A 203 5.31 -22.54 9.31
CA GLY A 203 4.03 -22.87 9.97
C GLY A 203 3.07 -21.67 10.06
N LYS A 204 1.76 -21.93 10.02
CA LYS A 204 0.71 -20.89 9.94
C LYS A 204 0.91 -19.69 10.88
N GLU A 205 1.19 -19.94 12.16
CA GLU A 205 1.40 -18.86 13.14
C GLU A 205 2.59 -17.96 12.79
N LYS A 206 3.71 -18.56 12.34
CA LYS A 206 4.89 -17.82 11.87
C LYS A 206 4.61 -17.06 10.58
N ALA A 207 3.81 -17.62 9.68
CA ALA A 207 3.40 -16.94 8.46
C ALA A 207 2.52 -15.72 8.76
N GLU A 208 1.56 -15.84 9.67
CA GLU A 208 0.77 -14.70 10.11
C GLU A 208 1.61 -13.65 10.85
N GLU A 209 2.55 -14.07 11.71
CA GLU A 209 3.51 -13.15 12.37
C GLU A 209 4.38 -12.42 11.35
N PHE A 210 4.92 -13.13 10.38
CA PHE A 210 5.68 -12.56 9.26
C PHE A 210 4.85 -11.53 8.50
N VAL A 211 3.61 -11.88 8.11
CA VAL A 211 2.72 -10.94 7.40
C VAL A 211 2.42 -9.71 8.25
N ARG A 212 2.21 -9.84 9.57
CA ARG A 212 2.02 -8.68 10.46
C ARG A 212 3.25 -7.77 10.46
N GLY A 213 4.46 -8.35 10.48
CA GLY A 213 5.71 -7.59 10.36
C GLY A 213 5.78 -6.82 9.04
N VAL A 214 5.49 -7.49 7.91
CA VAL A 214 5.44 -6.85 6.59
C VAL A 214 4.45 -5.68 6.56
N LEU A 215 3.27 -5.83 7.15
CA LEU A 215 2.28 -4.75 7.20
C LEU A 215 2.73 -3.57 8.09
N GLU A 216 3.43 -3.84 9.19
CA GLU A 216 4.04 -2.81 10.05
C GLU A 216 5.14 -2.04 9.28
N ASP A 217 6.03 -2.74 8.57
CA ASP A 217 7.08 -2.13 7.75
C ASP A 217 6.51 -1.29 6.58
N VAL A 218 5.44 -1.77 5.94
CA VAL A 218 4.69 -1.05 4.90
C VAL A 218 4.01 0.20 5.45
N GLU A 219 3.42 0.12 6.66
CA GLU A 219 2.82 1.28 7.32
C GLU A 219 3.87 2.33 7.68
N ASP A 220 5.02 1.92 8.20
CA ASP A 220 6.10 2.84 8.58
C ASP A 220 6.65 3.59 7.35
N MET A 221 6.67 2.94 6.18
CA MET A 221 7.20 3.51 4.95
C MET A 221 6.18 4.34 4.16
N MET A 222 4.97 3.81 3.94
CA MET A 222 3.96 4.39 3.03
C MET A 222 2.68 4.83 3.75
N GLY A 223 2.66 4.75 5.08
CA GLY A 223 1.48 4.98 5.89
C GLY A 223 0.40 3.91 5.73
N TRP A 224 -0.70 4.09 6.44
CA TRP A 224 -1.85 3.17 6.41
C TRP A 224 -2.45 3.00 4.99
N ARG A 225 -2.28 3.99 4.10
CA ARG A 225 -2.73 3.90 2.70
C ARG A 225 -1.93 2.85 1.91
N GLY A 226 -0.63 2.72 2.19
CA GLY A 226 0.20 1.65 1.62
C GLY A 226 -0.32 0.27 2.00
N VAL A 227 -0.66 0.07 3.28
CA VAL A 227 -1.24 -1.19 3.79
C VAL A 227 -2.56 -1.54 3.09
N VAL A 228 -3.46 -0.56 2.90
CA VAL A 228 -4.69 -0.75 2.13
C VAL A 228 -4.38 -1.08 0.66
N GLY A 229 -3.40 -0.39 0.08
CA GLY A 229 -2.97 -0.63 -1.30
C GLY A 229 -2.39 -2.03 -1.52
N VAL A 230 -1.68 -2.60 -0.54
CA VAL A 230 -1.22 -4.00 -0.58
C VAL A 230 -2.41 -4.94 -0.72
N LEU A 231 -3.46 -4.76 0.09
CA LEU A 231 -4.65 -5.60 0.02
C LEU A 231 -5.33 -5.59 -1.37
N TYR A 232 -5.33 -4.45 -2.06
CA TYR A 232 -5.90 -4.30 -3.41
C TYR A 232 -4.88 -4.51 -4.54
N GLY A 233 -3.64 -4.89 -4.22
CA GLY A 233 -2.58 -5.13 -5.21
C GLY A 233 -2.25 -3.90 -6.05
N GLY A 234 -2.16 -2.74 -5.40
CA GLY A 234 -1.87 -1.45 -6.01
C GLY A 234 -3.07 -0.73 -6.63
N LYS A 235 -4.25 -1.37 -6.70
CA LYS A 235 -5.45 -0.70 -7.22
C LYS A 235 -5.99 0.31 -6.20
N THR A 236 -6.00 1.58 -6.56
CA THR A 236 -6.48 2.70 -5.74
C THR A 236 -8.02 2.81 -5.80
N ARG A 237 -8.75 1.78 -5.35
CA ARG A 237 -10.23 1.85 -5.29
C ARG A 237 -10.75 3.03 -4.45
N TRP A 238 -9.89 3.56 -3.58
CA TRP A 238 -10.15 4.64 -2.64
C TRP A 238 -9.85 6.02 -3.20
N ASP A 239 -9.04 6.12 -4.25
CA ASP A 239 -8.63 7.38 -4.85
C ASP A 239 -9.58 7.77 -5.98
N ARG A 240 -10.88 7.57 -5.73
CA ARG A 240 -11.99 7.90 -6.64
C ARG A 240 -12.25 9.42 -6.68
N SER A 241 -11.20 10.23 -6.71
CA SER A 241 -11.26 11.53 -7.36
C SER A 241 -10.73 11.33 -8.77
N ASP A 242 -11.64 11.07 -9.68
CA ASP A 242 -11.53 11.45 -11.08
C ASP A 242 -10.29 10.95 -11.85
N GLU A 243 -10.33 9.71 -12.34
CA GLU A 243 -10.05 9.42 -13.76
C GLU A 243 -10.21 7.91 -14.00
N PHE A 244 -10.96 7.57 -15.04
CA PHE A 244 -10.94 6.24 -15.61
C PHE A 244 -9.55 6.08 -16.24
N ASP A 245 -8.62 5.39 -15.57
CA ASP A 245 -7.40 4.89 -16.22
C ASP A 245 -7.85 3.91 -17.33
N GLU A 246 -8.04 4.41 -18.55
CA GLU A 246 -8.39 3.65 -19.76
C GLU A 246 -7.24 2.74 -20.25
N ASP A 247 -6.08 2.75 -19.57
CA ASP A 247 -4.85 2.13 -20.04
C ASP A 247 -4.46 0.80 -19.35
N GLU A 248 -5.29 0.23 -18.45
CA GLU A 248 -5.06 -1.17 -18.01
C GLU A 248 -5.55 -2.11 -19.13
N VAL A 249 -4.73 -2.23 -20.19
CA VAL A 249 -4.96 -3.15 -21.31
C VAL A 249 -4.84 -4.59 -20.78
N GLU A 250 -5.95 -5.12 -20.27
CA GLU A 250 -6.05 -6.53 -19.93
C GLU A 250 -5.93 -7.28 -21.27
N PHE A 251 -4.76 -7.89 -21.50
CA PHE A 251 -4.48 -8.70 -22.68
C PHE A 251 -5.46 -9.87 -22.68
N ASP A 252 -6.59 -9.70 -23.36
CA ASP A 252 -7.38 -10.80 -23.87
C ASP A 252 -6.48 -11.45 -24.93
N ASP A 253 -6.07 -12.69 -24.69
CA ASP A 253 -5.27 -13.49 -25.59
C ASP A 253 -6.15 -13.91 -26.78
N GLU A 254 -6.64 -12.92 -27.54
CA GLU A 254 -7.23 -13.15 -28.85
C GLU A 254 -6.09 -13.56 -29.77
N SER A 255 -5.94 -14.88 -29.86
CA SER A 255 -5.20 -15.56 -30.92
C SER A 255 -5.42 -14.83 -32.24
N VAL A 256 -4.36 -14.25 -32.79
CA VAL A 256 -4.32 -13.70 -34.14
C VAL A 256 -4.51 -14.84 -35.14
N SER A 257 -5.77 -15.23 -35.35
CA SER A 257 -6.19 -16.04 -36.48
C SER A 257 -6.03 -15.18 -37.73
N SER A 258 -4.91 -15.43 -38.40
CA SER A 258 -4.57 -14.93 -39.71
C SER A 258 -5.76 -15.07 -40.67
N SER A 259 -6.42 -13.96 -40.98
CA SER A 259 -7.38 -13.89 -42.07
C SER A 259 -6.62 -13.93 -43.39
N ALA A 260 -6.42 -15.15 -43.88
CA ALA A 260 -5.94 -15.44 -45.21
C ALA A 260 -6.93 -14.91 -46.26
N SER A 261 -6.43 -13.99 -47.07
CA SER A 261 -6.63 -13.83 -48.51
C SER A 261 -7.77 -14.62 -49.15
N GLN A 262 -8.84 -13.91 -49.54
CA GLN A 262 -9.76 -14.35 -50.58
C GLN A 262 -8.99 -14.50 -51.91
N SER A 263 -8.67 -15.74 -52.29
CA SER A 263 -8.21 -16.08 -53.63
C SER A 263 -9.39 -16.62 -54.45
N GLN A 264 -9.64 -15.97 -55.58
CA GLN A 264 -10.60 -16.39 -56.59
C GLN A 264 -10.19 -17.73 -57.20
N LYS A 265 -11.20 -18.57 -57.43
CA LYS A 265 -11.16 -19.81 -58.20
C LYS A 265 -10.72 -19.54 -59.64
N ASP A 266 -9.75 -20.32 -60.11
CA ASP A 266 -9.70 -20.83 -61.48
C ASP A 266 -9.50 -22.36 -61.40
N PRO A 267 -10.26 -23.16 -62.17
CA PRO A 267 -10.05 -24.59 -62.31
C PRO A 267 -9.18 -24.84 -63.54
N ASP A 268 -8.11 -25.62 -63.42
CA ASP A 268 -7.70 -26.57 -64.46
C ASP A 268 -6.74 -27.61 -63.90
N GLU A 269 -7.03 -28.84 -64.32
CA GLU A 269 -6.35 -30.13 -64.19
C GLU A 269 -4.83 -30.08 -64.03
N VAL A 270 -4.26 -30.92 -63.13
CA VAL A 270 -3.39 -32.06 -63.51
C VAL A 270 -3.37 -33.10 -62.39
N ASP A 271 -3.61 -34.36 -62.78
CA ASP A 271 -3.23 -35.59 -62.08
C ASP A 271 -1.79 -35.53 -61.54
N ASN A 272 -1.58 -35.93 -60.29
CA ASN A 272 -0.46 -36.82 -59.98
C ASN A 272 -0.73 -37.60 -58.70
N ASP A 273 -0.90 -38.90 -58.88
CA ASP A 273 -0.76 -39.93 -57.85
C ASP A 273 0.63 -39.85 -57.23
N GLU A 274 0.73 -39.80 -55.90
CA GLU A 274 1.84 -40.42 -55.17
C GLU A 274 1.42 -40.61 -53.70
N GLU A 275 1.29 -41.90 -53.37
CA GLU A 275 1.15 -42.47 -52.04
C GLU A 275 2.33 -42.04 -51.17
N GLU A 276 2.11 -41.62 -49.92
CA GLU A 276 3.01 -41.92 -48.79
C GLU A 276 2.45 -41.41 -47.44
N ASP A 277 2.35 -42.37 -46.52
CA ASP A 277 2.43 -42.30 -45.05
C ASP A 277 1.39 -41.50 -44.24
N GLU A 278 0.34 -42.24 -43.86
CA GLU A 278 -0.55 -41.96 -42.74
C GLU A 278 0.23 -41.98 -41.39
N GLU A 279 0.73 -40.83 -40.95
CA GLU A 279 1.00 -40.60 -39.53
C GLU A 279 -0.30 -40.16 -38.82
N GLU A 280 -0.88 -41.08 -38.06
CA GLU A 280 -2.01 -40.89 -37.16
C GLU A 280 -1.65 -39.88 -36.05
N ILE A 281 -1.75 -38.58 -36.34
CA ILE A 281 -1.74 -37.52 -35.33
C ILE A 281 -3.09 -37.58 -34.63
N VAL A 282 -3.13 -38.26 -33.49
CA VAL A 282 -4.20 -38.17 -32.50
C VAL A 282 -4.27 -36.70 -32.08
N SER A 283 -5.17 -35.96 -32.73
CA SER A 283 -5.54 -34.61 -32.33
C SER A 283 -6.34 -34.76 -31.03
N ASP A 284 -5.68 -34.47 -29.93
CA ASP A 284 -6.28 -34.30 -28.61
C ASP A 284 -7.12 -33.01 -28.63
N ASP A 285 -8.32 -33.12 -29.22
CA ASP A 285 -9.39 -32.10 -29.23
C ASP A 285 -10.02 -31.98 -27.83
N GLY A 286 -9.17 -31.72 -26.83
CA GLY A 286 -9.54 -31.48 -25.43
C GLY A 286 -9.58 -30.00 -25.05
N ALA A 287 -9.69 -29.09 -26.01
CA ALA A 287 -9.64 -27.63 -25.79
C ALA A 287 -11.00 -26.94 -26.00
N ASP A 288 -12.10 -27.61 -25.69
CA ASP A 288 -13.44 -26.99 -25.68
C ASP A 288 -13.86 -26.64 -24.24
N GLY A 289 -13.82 -25.34 -23.89
CA GLY A 289 -14.66 -24.84 -22.79
C GLY A 289 -14.15 -23.72 -21.89
N TRP A 290 -13.38 -22.74 -22.39
CA TRP A 290 -13.05 -21.53 -21.61
C TRP A 290 -13.76 -20.25 -22.06
N GLU A 291 -14.53 -20.31 -23.14
CA GLU A 291 -15.33 -19.15 -23.58
C GLU A 291 -16.63 -19.06 -22.77
N ASP A 292 -16.84 -17.90 -22.15
CA ASP A 292 -18.04 -17.49 -21.40
C ASP A 292 -18.26 -18.06 -19.99
N GLU A 293 -17.26 -17.98 -19.10
CA GLU A 293 -17.57 -17.90 -17.67
C GLU A 293 -18.24 -16.53 -17.37
N PRO A 294 -19.53 -16.48 -16.98
CA PRO A 294 -20.30 -15.26 -16.91
C PRO A 294 -19.79 -14.37 -15.79
N ARG A 295 -18.96 -13.37 -16.13
CA ARG A 295 -18.47 -12.24 -15.29
C ARG A 295 -18.74 -12.50 -13.81
N ARG A 296 -18.15 -13.56 -13.26
CA ARG A 296 -18.30 -13.88 -11.84
C ARG A 296 -17.84 -12.62 -11.18
N ARG A 297 -18.70 -11.97 -10.39
CA ARG A 297 -18.37 -10.74 -9.65
C ARG A 297 -17.07 -11.04 -8.92
N SER A 298 -15.95 -10.66 -9.51
CA SER A 298 -14.65 -11.12 -9.08
C SER A 298 -14.50 -10.53 -7.69
N ASN A 299 -14.25 -11.40 -6.71
CA ASN A 299 -13.94 -10.93 -5.38
C ASN A 299 -12.78 -9.93 -5.57
N PRO A 300 -12.94 -8.64 -5.24
CA PRO A 300 -11.92 -7.63 -5.55
C PRO A 300 -10.59 -7.88 -4.83
N LEU A 301 -10.59 -8.83 -3.89
CA LEU A 301 -9.42 -9.28 -3.14
C LEU A 301 -8.72 -10.48 -3.78
N HIS A 302 -9.36 -11.18 -4.73
CA HIS A 302 -8.80 -12.33 -5.43
C HIS A 302 -8.20 -11.88 -6.76
N ALA A 303 -6.93 -12.19 -6.97
CA ALA A 303 -6.27 -11.88 -8.23
C ALA A 303 -6.74 -12.82 -9.36
N PRO A 304 -6.88 -12.35 -10.61
CA PRO A 304 -7.24 -13.22 -11.73
C PRO A 304 -6.27 -14.38 -11.93
N HIS A 305 -4.97 -14.15 -11.74
CA HIS A 305 -3.93 -15.16 -11.91
C HIS A 305 -3.81 -16.14 -10.74
N TRP A 306 -4.52 -15.89 -9.63
CA TRP A 306 -4.49 -16.78 -8.49
C TRP A 306 -5.39 -17.99 -8.70
N PRO A 307 -4.87 -19.21 -8.54
CA PRO A 307 -5.71 -20.40 -8.57
C PRO A 307 -6.72 -20.38 -7.40
N PRO A 308 -7.86 -21.08 -7.50
CA PRO A 308 -8.94 -20.99 -6.50
C PRO A 308 -8.51 -21.27 -5.05
N HIS A 309 -7.46 -22.09 -4.84
CA HIS A 309 -6.94 -22.41 -3.51
C HIS A 309 -6.26 -21.22 -2.81
N TYR A 310 -5.97 -20.11 -3.51
CA TYR A 310 -5.46 -18.87 -2.90
C TYR A 310 -6.54 -18.04 -2.22
N THR A 311 -7.83 -18.25 -2.54
CA THR A 311 -8.98 -17.52 -1.96
C THR A 311 -8.99 -17.47 -0.42
N PRO A 312 -8.80 -18.59 0.32
CA PRO A 312 -8.72 -18.54 1.78
C PRO A 312 -7.54 -17.70 2.28
N HIS A 313 -6.40 -17.72 1.60
CA HIS A 313 -5.21 -16.94 1.97
C HIS A 313 -5.39 -15.45 1.71
N ALA A 314 -6.06 -15.08 0.62
CA ALA A 314 -6.48 -13.70 0.36
C ALA A 314 -7.43 -13.18 1.46
N SER A 315 -8.36 -14.04 1.90
CA SER A 315 -9.28 -13.73 3.01
C SER A 315 -8.54 -13.59 4.35
N ALA A 316 -7.50 -14.41 4.59
CA ALA A 316 -6.63 -14.29 5.76
C ALA A 316 -5.83 -12.98 5.74
N LEU A 317 -5.25 -12.60 4.59
CA LEU A 317 -4.59 -11.30 4.42
C LEU A 317 -5.54 -10.13 4.69
N HIS A 318 -6.77 -10.20 4.19
CA HIS A 318 -7.80 -9.21 4.48
C HIS A 318 -8.08 -9.06 5.98
N ALA A 319 -8.21 -10.18 6.70
CA ALA A 319 -8.42 -10.17 8.14
C ALA A 319 -7.23 -9.55 8.89
N LEU A 320 -6.00 -9.97 8.56
CA LEU A 320 -4.76 -9.42 9.16
C LEU A 320 -4.64 -7.92 8.89
N THR A 321 -4.90 -7.49 7.66
CA THR A 321 -4.87 -6.07 7.25
C THR A 321 -5.91 -5.26 8.03
N THR A 322 -7.16 -5.75 8.11
CA THR A 322 -8.23 -5.07 8.85
C THR A 322 -7.88 -4.94 10.35
N THR A 323 -7.35 -6.00 10.96
CA THR A 323 -6.91 -5.97 12.36
C THR A 323 -5.76 -4.98 12.58
N HIS A 324 -4.76 -4.98 11.69
CA HIS A 324 -3.63 -4.06 11.75
C HIS A 324 -4.08 -2.60 11.62
N LEU A 325 -4.92 -2.29 10.62
CA LEU A 325 -5.47 -0.95 10.40
C LEU A 325 -6.36 -0.48 11.56
N ALA A 326 -7.14 -1.38 12.18
CA ALA A 326 -7.93 -1.04 13.37
C ALA A 326 -7.04 -0.71 14.58
N LYS A 327 -5.91 -1.43 14.75
CA LYS A 327 -4.87 -1.13 15.76
C LYS A 327 -4.24 0.24 15.49
N SER A 328 -3.87 0.55 14.25
CA SER A 328 -3.37 1.87 13.86
C SER A 328 -4.39 2.99 14.14
N PHE A 329 -5.66 2.79 13.74
CA PHE A 329 -6.74 3.74 13.99
C PHE A 329 -6.93 4.05 15.49
N SER A 330 -6.82 3.05 16.36
CA SER A 330 -6.93 3.25 17.81
C SER A 330 -5.83 4.12 18.41
N ARG A 331 -4.67 4.21 17.74
CA ARG A 331 -3.52 5.06 18.13
C ARG A 331 -3.66 6.46 17.57
N ALA A 332 -3.97 6.56 16.27
CA ALA A 332 -4.08 7.83 15.54
C ALA A 332 -5.34 7.83 14.65
N PRO A 333 -6.52 8.17 15.21
CA PRO A 333 -7.76 8.21 14.45
C PRO A 333 -7.64 9.21 13.32
N CYS A 334 -8.02 8.81 12.10
CA CYS A 334 -8.12 9.74 10.98
C CYS A 334 -9.38 9.43 10.16
N ALA A 335 -9.97 10.48 9.58
CA ALA A 335 -11.29 10.37 8.98
C ALA A 335 -11.28 9.51 7.69
N GLU A 336 -10.16 9.48 6.99
CA GLU A 336 -9.97 8.65 5.80
C GLU A 336 -9.74 7.18 6.15
N LEU A 337 -8.92 6.88 7.17
CA LEU A 337 -8.74 5.52 7.67
C LEU A 337 -10.05 4.95 8.25
N TYR A 338 -10.85 5.79 8.91
CA TYR A 338 -12.20 5.42 9.32
C TYR A 338 -13.02 4.97 8.11
N THR A 339 -13.10 5.81 7.08
CA THR A 339 -13.79 5.47 5.82
C THR A 339 -13.22 4.17 5.24
N ALA A 340 -11.89 4.05 5.12
CA ALA A 340 -11.22 2.84 4.65
C ALA A 340 -11.68 1.58 5.38
N LEU A 341 -11.60 1.58 6.71
CA LEU A 341 -12.02 0.48 7.55
C LEU A 341 -13.53 0.17 7.43
N THR A 342 -14.37 1.19 7.28
CA THR A 342 -15.82 0.97 7.12
C THR A 342 -16.20 0.30 5.80
N HIS A 343 -15.48 0.51 4.68
CA HIS A 343 -15.77 -0.33 3.49
C HIS A 343 -15.06 -1.68 3.53
N LEU A 344 -13.89 -1.80 4.16
CA LEU A 344 -13.22 -3.10 4.34
C LEU A 344 -14.05 -4.04 5.21
N SER A 345 -14.60 -3.52 6.30
CA SER A 345 -15.42 -4.29 7.23
C SER A 345 -16.52 -3.42 7.82
N PRO A 346 -17.69 -3.31 7.16
CA PRO A 346 -18.82 -2.50 7.65
C PRO A 346 -19.23 -2.77 9.10
N PRO A 347 -19.22 -4.01 9.62
CA PRO A 347 -19.56 -4.28 11.02
C PRO A 347 -18.61 -3.62 12.03
N THR A 348 -17.37 -3.30 11.62
CA THR A 348 -16.38 -2.67 12.53
C THR A 348 -16.68 -1.20 12.80
N ALA A 349 -17.48 -0.53 11.97
CA ALA A 349 -17.81 0.90 12.10
C ALA A 349 -18.27 1.27 13.52
N HIS A 350 -19.14 0.44 14.11
CA HIS A 350 -19.66 0.68 15.46
C HIS A 350 -18.56 0.58 16.52
N THR A 351 -17.73 -0.46 16.46
CA THR A 351 -16.61 -0.68 17.37
C THR A 351 -15.58 0.46 17.29
N LEU A 352 -15.30 0.96 16.08
CA LEU A 352 -14.41 2.09 15.86
C LEU A 352 -15.00 3.39 16.48
N LEU A 353 -16.28 3.66 16.27
CA LEU A 353 -16.95 4.82 16.89
C LEU A 353 -16.99 4.73 18.42
N GLN A 354 -17.11 3.52 18.97
CA GLN A 354 -17.08 3.28 20.42
C GLN A 354 -15.69 3.52 21.03
N SER A 355 -14.60 3.29 20.31
CA SER A 355 -13.23 3.51 20.80
C SER A 355 -12.76 4.97 20.71
N LEU A 356 -13.38 5.81 19.85
CA LEU A 356 -12.99 7.22 19.70
C LEU A 356 -12.88 8.01 21.01
N PRO A 357 -13.81 7.91 21.99
CA PRO A 357 -13.72 8.71 23.22
C PRO A 357 -12.50 8.43 24.07
N SER A 358 -12.05 7.17 24.11
CA SER A 358 -10.85 6.80 24.88
C SER A 358 -9.58 7.39 24.27
N THR A 359 -9.54 7.55 22.94
CA THR A 359 -8.37 8.08 22.24
C THR A 359 -8.44 9.61 22.06
N ALA A 360 -9.64 10.19 21.95
CA ALA A 360 -9.83 11.61 21.61
C ALA A 360 -9.15 12.58 22.58
N LEU A 361 -9.06 12.24 23.87
CA LEU A 361 -8.48 13.13 24.89
C LEU A 361 -6.97 12.88 25.14
N SER A 362 -6.34 11.98 24.38
CA SER A 362 -4.93 11.64 24.56
C SER A 362 -3.97 12.71 24.03
N SER A 363 -4.36 13.41 22.96
CA SER A 363 -3.51 14.41 22.29
C SER A 363 -4.34 15.42 21.48
N PRO A 364 -3.79 16.61 21.19
CA PRO A 364 -4.42 17.56 20.28
C PRO A 364 -4.57 17.01 18.86
N ASP A 365 -3.68 16.10 18.45
CA ASP A 365 -3.72 15.46 17.13
C ASP A 365 -4.78 14.35 17.05
N ALA A 366 -5.28 13.83 18.18
CA ALA A 366 -6.38 12.86 18.20
C ALA A 366 -7.76 13.52 18.28
N LEU A 367 -7.92 14.60 19.05
CA LEU A 367 -9.24 15.20 19.31
C LEU A 367 -9.93 15.71 18.03
N ALA A 368 -9.21 16.50 17.22
CA ALA A 368 -9.78 17.11 16.02
C ALA A 368 -10.23 16.06 14.98
N PRO A 369 -9.43 15.00 14.68
CA PRO A 369 -9.91 13.89 13.86
C PRO A 369 -11.08 13.12 14.46
N CYS A 370 -11.08 12.83 15.77
CA CYS A 370 -12.20 12.15 16.43
C CYS A 370 -13.51 12.92 16.26
N LEU A 371 -13.49 14.24 16.47
CA LEU A 371 -14.65 15.11 16.24
C LEU A 371 -15.07 15.08 14.76
N THR A 372 -14.10 15.14 13.85
CA THR A 372 -14.36 15.08 12.41
C THR A 372 -15.07 13.79 12.01
N ILE A 373 -14.66 12.64 12.57
CA ILE A 373 -15.31 11.34 12.32
C ILE A 373 -16.73 11.34 12.88
N LEU A 374 -16.92 11.74 14.14
CA LEU A 374 -18.25 11.78 14.77
C LEU A 374 -19.24 12.70 14.04
N LEU A 375 -18.75 13.76 13.40
CA LEU A 375 -19.56 14.70 12.60
C LEU A 375 -19.88 14.18 11.19
N ARG A 376 -19.14 13.19 10.68
CA ARG A 376 -19.41 12.56 9.37
C ARG A 376 -20.55 11.55 9.42
N GLU A 377 -20.87 11.04 10.61
CA GLU A 377 -21.96 10.10 10.78
C GLU A 377 -23.31 10.70 10.34
N PRO A 378 -24.19 9.90 9.69
CA PRO A 378 -25.49 10.38 9.22
C PRO A 378 -26.39 10.87 10.37
N ALA A 379 -26.21 10.33 11.56
CA ALA A 379 -26.89 10.73 12.79
C ALA A 379 -25.87 11.08 13.88
N PRO A 380 -25.34 12.32 13.90
CA PRO A 380 -24.29 12.70 14.85
C PRO A 380 -24.82 12.66 16.29
N ASN A 381 -24.12 11.92 17.16
CA ASN A 381 -24.45 11.83 18.57
C ASN A 381 -24.03 13.13 19.29
N ALA A 382 -24.89 14.13 19.28
CA ALA A 382 -24.61 15.46 19.81
C ALA A 382 -24.17 15.46 21.29
N PRO A 383 -24.81 14.72 22.22
CA PRO A 383 -24.34 14.63 23.61
C PRO A 383 -22.88 14.19 23.72
N LYS A 384 -22.47 13.19 22.95
CA LYS A 384 -21.10 12.67 22.93
C LYS A 384 -20.11 13.69 22.37
N ILE A 385 -20.47 14.38 21.29
CA ILE A 385 -19.62 15.41 20.67
C ILE A 385 -19.41 16.57 21.64
N TRP A 386 -20.46 17.01 22.33
CA TRP A 386 -20.35 18.08 23.31
C TRP A 386 -19.54 17.69 24.54
N ASP A 387 -19.73 16.49 25.07
CA ASP A 387 -18.93 15.98 26.20
C ASP A 387 -17.43 15.96 25.86
N LEU A 388 -17.08 15.49 24.66
CA LEU A 388 -15.70 15.52 24.17
C LEU A 388 -15.19 16.95 24.00
N LEU A 389 -16.01 17.86 23.48
CA LEU A 389 -15.61 19.25 23.32
C LEU A 389 -15.41 19.92 24.68
N GLU A 390 -16.28 19.70 25.66
CA GLU A 390 -16.16 20.28 27.00
C GLU A 390 -14.90 19.79 27.72
N LYS A 391 -14.61 18.49 27.65
CA LYS A 391 -13.42 17.90 28.26
C LYS A 391 -12.13 18.26 27.51
N GLY A 392 -12.18 18.27 26.17
CA GLY A 392 -11.01 18.35 25.30
C GLY A 392 -10.72 19.72 24.71
N ARG A 393 -11.56 20.75 24.91
CA ARG A 393 -11.41 22.05 24.23
C ARG A 393 -10.02 22.66 24.29
N HIS A 394 -9.33 22.50 25.42
CA HIS A 394 -7.99 23.03 25.64
C HIS A 394 -6.92 22.38 24.75
N LEU A 395 -7.22 21.22 24.15
CA LEU A 395 -6.37 20.52 23.19
C LEU A 395 -6.55 21.06 21.76
N LEU A 396 -7.63 21.77 21.45
CA LEU A 396 -7.84 22.33 20.11
C LEU A 396 -6.95 23.55 19.89
N ARG A 397 -6.24 23.57 18.77
CA ARG A 397 -5.35 24.68 18.37
C ARG A 397 -6.07 25.62 17.40
N PRO A 398 -5.55 26.83 17.16
CA PRO A 398 -6.12 27.75 16.16
C PRO A 398 -6.27 27.12 14.76
N ARG A 399 -5.34 26.23 14.37
CA ARG A 399 -5.41 25.49 13.10
C ARG A 399 -6.59 24.52 13.00
N ASP A 400 -7.13 24.08 14.15
CA ASP A 400 -8.26 23.15 14.23
C ASP A 400 -9.62 23.88 14.17
N SER A 401 -9.63 25.19 13.89
CA SER A 401 -10.84 26.03 13.83
C SER A 401 -11.88 25.54 12.81
N ALA A 402 -11.46 24.95 11.69
CA ALA A 402 -12.36 24.35 10.71
C ALA A 402 -13.22 23.22 11.31
N VAL A 403 -12.67 22.45 12.26
CA VAL A 403 -13.41 21.40 12.97
C VAL A 403 -14.47 22.03 13.88
N LEU A 404 -14.15 23.10 14.61
CA LEU A 404 -15.11 23.83 15.45
C LEU A 404 -16.25 24.45 14.64
N GLN A 405 -15.94 25.03 13.48
CA GLN A 405 -16.94 25.55 12.55
C GLN A 405 -17.87 24.44 12.06
N ARG A 406 -17.31 23.26 11.74
CA ARG A 406 -18.09 22.08 11.35
C ARG A 406 -18.97 21.59 12.50
N VAL A 407 -18.47 21.55 13.74
CA VAL A 407 -19.30 21.25 14.93
C VAL A 407 -20.48 22.21 15.03
N ALA A 408 -20.22 23.53 14.99
CA ALA A 408 -21.28 24.54 15.11
C ALA A 408 -22.30 24.46 13.96
N SER A 409 -21.83 24.21 12.73
CA SER A 409 -22.68 24.06 11.55
C SER A 409 -23.54 22.81 11.64
N THR A 410 -22.94 21.64 11.86
CA THR A 410 -23.63 20.34 11.88
C THR A 410 -24.56 20.22 13.08
N LEU A 411 -24.14 20.62 14.29
CA LEU A 411 -25.01 20.56 15.47
C LEU A 411 -26.02 21.72 15.49
N GLY A 412 -25.75 22.83 14.81
CA GLY A 412 -26.68 23.95 14.70
C GLY A 412 -27.95 23.63 13.91
N THR A 413 -27.93 22.61 13.05
CA THR A 413 -29.12 22.10 12.35
C THR A 413 -29.99 21.21 13.24
N VAL A 414 -29.46 20.69 14.35
CA VAL A 414 -30.21 19.90 15.33
C VAL A 414 -30.97 20.85 16.25
N ALA A 415 -32.30 20.78 16.22
CA ALA A 415 -33.19 21.74 16.90
C ALA A 415 -32.86 21.95 18.40
N GLY A 416 -32.49 20.87 19.11
CA GLY A 416 -32.14 20.92 20.53
C GLY A 416 -30.75 21.51 20.84
N GLU A 417 -29.86 21.60 19.86
CA GLU A 417 -28.45 21.95 20.05
C GLU A 417 -28.09 23.33 19.53
N LYS A 418 -29.03 24.00 18.83
CA LYS A 418 -28.84 25.33 18.24
C LYS A 418 -28.35 26.39 19.24
N GLY A 419 -28.85 26.35 20.48
CA GLY A 419 -28.42 27.27 21.53
C GLY A 419 -26.94 27.08 21.92
N ARG A 420 -26.50 25.83 22.08
CA ARG A 420 -25.09 25.49 22.41
C ARG A 420 -24.16 25.78 21.24
N ALA A 421 -24.59 25.49 20.02
CA ALA A 421 -23.86 25.85 18.80
C ALA A 421 -23.68 27.38 18.68
N GLY A 422 -24.73 28.16 18.92
CA GLY A 422 -24.65 29.63 18.94
C GLY A 422 -23.71 30.17 20.03
N ALA A 423 -23.76 29.59 21.23
CA ALA A 423 -22.85 29.95 22.32
C ALA A 423 -21.39 29.61 22.00
N LEU A 424 -21.13 28.50 21.30
CA LEU A 424 -19.80 28.13 20.82
C LEU A 424 -19.27 29.20 19.85
N VAL A 425 -20.07 29.58 18.84
CA VAL A 425 -19.70 30.63 17.86
C VAL A 425 -19.42 31.96 18.55
N LEU A 426 -20.32 32.41 19.43
CA LEU A 426 -20.14 33.66 20.17
C LEU A 426 -18.83 33.64 20.98
N ARG A 427 -18.54 32.53 21.66
CA ARG A 427 -17.32 32.39 22.44
C ARG A 427 -16.06 32.46 21.57
N GLU A 428 -16.04 31.80 20.42
CA GLU A 428 -14.91 31.86 19.47
C GLU A 428 -14.74 33.25 18.85
N LEU A 429 -15.84 33.96 18.54
CA LEU A 429 -15.80 35.35 18.07
C LEU A 429 -15.22 36.29 19.12
N ILE A 430 -15.64 36.16 20.38
CA ILE A 430 -15.08 36.94 21.50
C ILE A 430 -13.59 36.64 21.68
N GLN A 431 -13.19 35.37 21.61
CA GLN A 431 -11.78 34.98 21.73
C GLN A 431 -10.94 35.54 20.57
N SER A 432 -11.47 35.48 19.34
CA SER A 432 -10.83 36.06 18.16
C SER A 432 -10.68 37.57 18.29
N ALA A 433 -11.74 38.29 18.73
CA ALA A 433 -11.69 39.72 18.97
C ALA A 433 -10.65 40.11 20.04
N ARG A 434 -10.57 39.33 21.13
CA ARG A 434 -9.53 39.51 22.17
C ARG A 434 -8.13 39.25 21.66
N SER A 435 -7.94 38.22 20.82
CA SER A 435 -6.64 37.92 20.22
C SER A 435 -6.18 39.02 19.26
N ILE A 436 -7.08 39.53 18.42
CA ILE A 436 -6.81 40.68 17.54
C ILE A 436 -6.48 41.91 18.37
N HIS A 437 -7.28 42.21 19.40
CA HIS A 437 -7.02 43.35 20.29
C HIS A 437 -5.67 43.24 21.00
N GLY A 438 -5.31 42.06 21.50
CA GLY A 438 -3.98 41.80 22.09
C GLY A 438 -2.84 41.97 21.10
N ALA A 439 -2.99 41.46 19.88
CA ALA A 439 -1.99 41.65 18.81
C ALA A 439 -1.84 43.14 18.44
N LEU A 440 -2.96 43.86 18.34
CA LEU A 440 -2.95 45.30 18.09
C LEU A 440 -2.31 46.08 19.23
N LEU A 441 -2.52 45.70 20.51
CA LEU A 441 -1.85 46.33 21.65
C LEU A 441 -0.33 46.09 21.64
N GLY A 442 0.13 44.97 21.11
CA GLY A 442 1.57 44.71 20.92
C GLY A 442 2.23 45.70 19.95
N VAL A 443 1.51 46.13 18.91
CA VAL A 443 1.98 47.11 17.91
C VAL A 443 1.67 48.54 18.34
N PHE A 444 0.54 48.75 19.01
CA PHE A 444 0.01 50.04 19.45
C PHE A 444 -0.28 50.00 20.96
N PRO A 445 0.74 50.14 21.83
CA PRO A 445 0.58 50.00 23.29
C PRO A 445 -0.43 50.97 23.91
N ARG A 446 -0.69 52.10 23.24
CA ARG A 446 -1.59 53.18 23.68
C ARG A 446 -3.00 53.07 23.07
N LEU A 447 -3.32 52.00 22.35
CA LEU A 447 -4.60 51.83 21.66
C LEU A 447 -5.80 51.93 22.61
N ASP A 448 -5.62 51.57 23.87
CA ASP A 448 -6.68 51.63 24.89
C ASP A 448 -6.83 53.01 25.56
N GLU A 449 -5.96 53.97 25.28
CA GLU A 449 -6.10 55.30 25.83
C GLU A 449 -7.36 56.00 25.28
N PRO A 450 -8.19 56.65 26.13
CA PRO A 450 -9.41 57.32 25.70
C PRO A 450 -9.19 58.40 24.63
N ARG A 451 -7.98 58.97 24.56
CA ARG A 451 -7.60 59.91 23.51
C ARG A 451 -7.43 59.21 22.17
N VAL A 452 -6.59 58.17 22.13
CA VAL A 452 -6.33 57.37 20.92
C VAL A 452 -7.60 56.70 20.41
N ARG A 453 -8.46 56.18 21.29
CA ARG A 453 -9.77 55.61 20.90
C ARG A 453 -10.69 56.64 20.24
N ARG A 454 -10.73 57.88 20.75
CA ARG A 454 -11.51 58.97 20.13
C ARG A 454 -10.97 59.34 18.76
N ASP A 455 -9.65 59.40 18.62
CA ASP A 455 -8.99 59.69 17.35
C ASP A 455 -9.24 58.56 16.33
N LEU A 456 -9.12 57.30 16.75
CA LEU A 456 -9.41 56.12 15.91
C LEU A 456 -10.88 56.06 15.48
N ALA A 457 -11.81 56.37 16.38
CA ALA A 457 -13.24 56.45 16.07
C ALA A 457 -13.55 57.59 15.08
N ARG A 458 -12.78 58.68 15.12
CA ARG A 458 -12.87 59.75 14.12
C ARG A 458 -12.37 59.24 12.77
N VAL A 459 -11.22 58.58 12.72
CA VAL A 459 -10.63 58.02 11.48
C VAL A 459 -11.53 56.97 10.84
N LEU A 460 -12.11 56.05 11.61
CA LEU A 460 -13.01 55.01 11.09
C LEU A 460 -14.34 55.54 10.55
N ARG A 461 -14.73 56.77 10.91
CA ARG A 461 -15.94 57.45 10.39
C ARG A 461 -15.69 58.21 9.09
N ILE A 462 -14.43 58.40 8.69
CA ILE A 462 -14.09 59.06 7.43
C ILE A 462 -14.49 58.11 6.30
N GLU A 463 -15.42 58.52 5.45
CA GLU A 463 -15.85 57.71 4.31
C GLU A 463 -14.68 57.50 3.34
N ARG A 464 -14.61 56.31 2.70
CA ARG A 464 -13.62 55.99 1.66
C ARG A 464 -13.84 56.92 0.44
N GLY A 465 -13.33 58.15 0.53
CA GLY A 465 -13.52 59.20 -0.46
C GLY A 465 -13.23 60.62 0.06
N GLU A 466 -13.35 60.84 1.37
CA GLU A 466 -13.07 62.16 1.97
C GLU A 466 -11.56 62.44 2.13
N ILE A 467 -10.76 61.41 2.35
CA ILE A 467 -9.29 61.53 2.50
C ILE A 467 -8.65 62.08 1.21
N ASN A 468 -9.16 61.68 0.04
CA ASN A 468 -8.66 62.15 -1.25
C ASN A 468 -9.05 63.60 -1.55
N ARG A 469 -10.16 64.11 -0.97
CA ARG A 469 -10.57 65.52 -1.15
C ARG A 469 -9.79 66.48 -0.25
N ALA A 470 -9.38 66.04 0.93
CA ALA A 470 -8.56 66.85 1.83
C ALA A 470 -7.12 67.04 1.29
N GLN A 471 -6.51 66.00 0.72
CA GLN A 471 -5.16 66.11 0.13
C GLN A 471 -5.13 66.86 -1.22
N ALA A 472 -6.24 66.87 -1.97
CA ALA A 472 -6.33 67.65 -3.22
C ALA A 472 -6.42 69.17 -2.99
N GLY A 473 -6.73 69.63 -1.78
CA GLY A 473 -6.85 71.05 -1.44
C GLY A 473 -5.58 71.73 -0.94
N GLU A 474 -4.50 70.99 -0.66
CA GLU A 474 -3.23 71.54 -0.17
C GLU A 474 -2.16 71.71 -1.27
N GLY A 475 -2.51 71.44 -2.53
CA GLY A 475 -1.62 71.57 -3.71
C GLY A 475 -1.75 72.86 -4.51
N GLU A 476 -2.63 73.79 -4.13
CA GLU A 476 -2.75 75.11 -4.74
C GLU A 476 -2.51 76.19 -3.68
N GLY A 477 -1.24 76.53 -3.47
CA GLY A 477 -0.78 77.60 -2.58
C GLY A 477 0.68 77.94 -2.82
#